data_AF-A0A2D0N480-F1
#
_entry.id   AF-A0A2D0N480-F1
#
_cell.length_a   1.000
_cell.length_b   1.000
_cell.length_c   1.000
_cell.angle_alpha   90.00
_cell.angle_beta   90.00
_cell.angle_gamma   90.00
#
_symmetry.space_group_name_H-M   'P 1'
#
loop_
_entity.id
_entity.type
_entity.pdbx_description
1 polymer ?
#
loop_
_entity_poly.entity_id
_entity_poly.type
_entity_poly.pdbx_seq_one_letter_code
_entity_poly.pdbx_strand_id
1 'polypeptide(L)'
;MLSYGWVARLFIIIALLGGLKFISLFVNWINKVFGANDAAEAIATMGLFAKDLALGSYEMLFSSGSKYIMLILLEVVVFHFARRTLEILTGNEAKAGWKDFVDAQIRMIKVAFRCWVLEMIVLTILSVVFGIFSILDFIEPVLALAVQSYFLGFAVVDNYNEQFGLSIKESVAYAWQYLGVVMALGLFFYIMLLIPFIGTVAGPCIAAVAVCIIMYKLSDLHTMKDKPAVDLEEIV
;
A
#
# COMPACT_ATOMS: atom_id res chain seq x y z
N MET A 1 1.08 18.26 21.79
CA MET A 1 0.15 17.11 21.87
C MET A 1 -1.26 17.70 21.78
N LEU A 2 -2.13 17.57 20.77
CA LEU A 2 -2.33 16.67 19.63
C LEU A 2 -2.88 17.53 18.47
N SER A 3 -2.12 17.75 17.39
CA SER A 3 -2.59 18.50 16.20
C SER A 3 -3.51 17.67 15.28
N TYR A 4 -3.71 16.37 15.59
CA TYR A 4 -4.32 15.40 14.67
C TYR A 4 -5.59 14.73 15.22
N GLY A 5 -6.29 15.37 16.18
CA GLY A 5 -7.50 14.82 16.79
C GLY A 5 -8.64 14.52 15.80
N TRP A 6 -8.68 15.19 14.65
CA TRP A 6 -9.68 14.95 13.61
C TRP A 6 -9.43 13.64 12.85
N VAL A 7 -8.18 13.24 12.66
CA VAL A 7 -7.78 11.99 11.98
C VAL A 7 -8.22 10.79 12.83
N ALA A 8 -7.98 10.84 14.14
CA ALA A 8 -8.43 9.79 15.05
C ALA A 8 -9.96 9.64 15.05
N ARG A 9 -10.72 10.75 15.05
CA ARG A 9 -12.19 10.71 14.94
C ARG A 9 -12.64 10.12 13.61
N LEU A 10 -11.98 10.47 12.50
CA LEU A 10 -12.27 9.90 11.18
C LEU A 10 -12.06 8.38 11.17
N PHE A 11 -10.93 7.89 11.71
CA PHE A 11 -10.68 6.45 11.83
C PHE A 11 -11.70 5.74 12.72
N ILE A 12 -12.11 6.36 13.83
CA ILE A 12 -13.16 5.80 14.71
C ILE A 12 -14.49 5.69 13.95
N ILE A 13 -14.87 6.71 13.17
CA ILE A 13 -16.10 6.69 12.37
C ILE A 13 -16.04 5.58 11.31
N ILE A 14 -14.93 5.48 10.57
CA ILE A 14 -14.73 4.43 9.57
C ILE A 14 -14.78 3.03 10.23
N ALA A 15 -14.13 2.86 11.37
CA ALA A 15 -14.13 1.61 12.12
C ALA A 15 -15.53 1.25 12.64
N LEU A 16 -16.31 2.23 13.11
CA LEU A 16 -17.70 2.02 13.53
C LEU A 16 -18.60 1.63 12.35
N LEU A 17 -18.51 2.32 11.22
CA LEU A 17 -19.31 1.99 10.03
C LEU A 17 -18.95 0.62 9.47
N GLY A 18 -17.66 0.31 9.37
CA GLY A 18 -17.19 -1.01 8.96
C GLY A 18 -17.60 -2.11 9.93
N GLY A 19 -17.45 -1.86 11.24
CA GLY A 19 -17.84 -2.78 12.30
C GLY A 19 -19.34 -3.07 12.33
N LEU A 20 -20.20 -2.04 12.19
CA LEU A 20 -21.65 -2.22 12.12
C LEU A 20 -22.08 -3.02 10.88
N LYS A 21 -21.47 -2.74 9.72
CA LYS A 21 -21.73 -3.50 8.49
C LYS A 21 -21.30 -4.96 8.64
N PHE A 22 -20.15 -5.22 9.25
CA PHE A 22 -19.68 -6.58 9.56
C PHE A 22 -20.62 -7.29 10.54
N ILE A 23 -21.03 -6.63 11.63
CA ILE A 23 -21.98 -7.20 12.60
C ILE A 23 -23.29 -7.57 11.91
N SER A 24 -23.81 -6.71 11.01
CA SER A 24 -25.02 -7.03 10.25
C SER A 24 -24.84 -8.28 9.37
N LEU A 25 -23.72 -8.39 8.65
CA LEU A 25 -23.41 -9.58 7.84
C LEU A 25 -23.30 -10.84 8.72
N PHE A 26 -22.64 -10.73 9.87
CA PHE A 26 -22.43 -11.83 10.81
C PHE A 26 -23.73 -12.29 11.47
N VAL A 27 -24.58 -11.36 11.93
CA VAL A 27 -25.89 -11.67 12.53
C VAL A 27 -26.81 -12.29 11.49
N ASN A 28 -26.84 -11.75 10.27
CA ASN A 28 -27.62 -12.33 9.17
C ASN A 28 -27.16 -13.75 8.82
N TRP A 29 -25.85 -14.01 8.88
CA TRP A 29 -25.31 -15.35 8.69
C TRP A 29 -25.69 -16.32 9.81
N ILE A 30 -25.51 -15.92 11.08
CA ILE A 30 -25.93 -16.70 12.26
C ILE A 30 -27.40 -17.07 12.14
N ASN A 31 -28.27 -16.11 11.86
CA ASN A 31 -29.71 -16.35 11.77
C ASN A 31 -30.06 -17.37 10.66
N LYS A 32 -29.32 -17.38 9.55
CA LYS A 32 -29.51 -18.36 8.47
C LYS A 32 -28.97 -19.75 8.82
N VAL A 33 -27.84 -19.84 9.53
CA VAL A 33 -27.26 -21.13 9.96
C VAL A 33 -28.14 -21.79 11.03
N PHE A 34 -28.58 -21.03 12.03
CA PHE A 34 -29.46 -21.57 13.09
C PHE A 34 -30.91 -21.76 12.64
N GLY A 35 -31.33 -21.14 11.54
CA GLY A 35 -32.62 -21.35 10.90
C GLY A 35 -32.64 -22.45 9.84
N ALA A 36 -31.49 -23.11 9.58
CA ALA A 36 -31.40 -24.18 8.60
C ALA A 36 -32.13 -25.44 9.07
N ASN A 37 -32.89 -26.06 8.17
CA ASN A 37 -33.72 -27.22 8.49
C ASN A 37 -32.92 -28.54 8.49
N ASP A 38 -31.77 -28.56 7.81
CA ASP A 38 -30.86 -29.70 7.77
C ASP A 38 -29.38 -29.28 7.66
N ALA A 39 -28.51 -30.29 7.78
CA ALA A 39 -27.05 -30.09 7.72
C ALA A 39 -26.58 -29.62 6.33
N ALA A 40 -27.28 -29.97 5.25
CA ALA A 40 -26.90 -29.57 3.89
C ALA A 40 -27.19 -28.08 3.67
N GLU A 41 -28.31 -27.58 4.16
CA GLU A 41 -28.68 -26.16 4.16
C GLU A 41 -27.72 -25.33 5.04
N ALA A 42 -27.31 -25.86 6.20
CA ALA A 42 -26.30 -25.22 7.04
C ALA A 42 -24.93 -25.14 6.33
N ILE A 43 -24.49 -26.22 5.66
CA ILE A 43 -23.24 -26.24 4.89
C ILE A 43 -23.29 -25.28 3.69
N ALA A 44 -24.42 -25.25 2.97
CA ALA A 44 -24.62 -24.31 1.85
C ALA A 44 -24.56 -22.85 2.34
N THR A 45 -25.17 -22.55 3.49
CA THR A 45 -25.14 -21.22 4.11
C THR A 45 -23.73 -20.80 4.53
N MET A 46 -22.91 -21.73 5.04
CA MET A 46 -21.49 -21.47 5.31
C MET A 46 -20.70 -21.16 4.03
N GLY A 47 -20.96 -21.90 2.94
CA GLY A 47 -20.36 -21.64 1.64
C GLY A 47 -20.74 -20.27 1.06
N LEU A 48 -22.01 -19.86 1.21
CA LEU A 48 -22.48 -18.54 0.80
C LEU A 48 -21.84 -17.41 1.60
N PHE A 49 -21.68 -17.56 2.91
CA PHE A 49 -20.99 -16.57 3.72
C PHE A 49 -19.49 -16.47 3.41
N ALA A 50 -18.81 -17.60 3.20
CA ALA A 50 -17.43 -17.60 2.75
C ALA A 50 -17.29 -16.89 1.40
N LYS A 51 -18.24 -17.11 0.47
CA LYS A 51 -18.31 -16.41 -0.82
C LYS A 51 -18.58 -14.91 -0.65
N ASP A 52 -19.54 -14.52 0.19
CA ASP A 52 -19.89 -13.12 0.44
C ASP A 52 -18.73 -12.37 1.13
N LEU A 53 -18.02 -13.03 2.05
CA LEU A 53 -16.79 -12.52 2.63
C LEU A 53 -15.68 -12.38 1.58
N ALA A 54 -15.47 -13.39 0.75
CA ALA A 54 -14.43 -13.35 -0.29
C ALA A 54 -14.70 -12.26 -1.34
N LEU A 55 -15.92 -12.19 -1.86
CA LEU A 55 -16.33 -11.18 -2.85
C LEU A 55 -16.40 -9.78 -2.24
N GLY A 56 -16.97 -9.63 -1.04
CA GLY A 56 -17.02 -8.35 -0.35
C GLY A 56 -15.63 -7.84 0.02
N SER A 57 -14.71 -8.73 0.39
CA SER A 57 -13.29 -8.39 0.59
C SER A 57 -12.63 -8.00 -0.72
N TYR A 58 -12.90 -8.73 -1.82
CA TYR A 58 -12.39 -8.39 -3.14
C TYR A 58 -12.83 -6.99 -3.57
N GLU A 59 -14.14 -6.70 -3.59
CA GLU A 59 -14.66 -5.38 -3.94
C GLU A 59 -14.08 -4.27 -3.04
N MET A 60 -14.01 -4.53 -1.74
CA MET A 60 -13.43 -3.58 -0.80
C MET A 60 -11.96 -3.34 -1.07
N LEU A 61 -11.15 -4.38 -1.33
CA LEU A 61 -9.70 -4.27 -1.53
C LEU A 61 -9.32 -3.67 -2.89
N PHE A 62 -10.15 -3.90 -3.91
CA PHE A 62 -9.93 -3.41 -5.28
C PHE A 62 -10.56 -2.06 -5.59
N SER A 63 -11.35 -1.51 -4.68
CA SER A 63 -11.76 -0.11 -4.80
C SER A 63 -10.51 0.79 -4.92
N SER A 64 -10.54 1.82 -5.78
CA SER A 64 -9.33 2.61 -6.10
C SER A 64 -8.63 3.20 -4.86
N GLY A 65 -9.34 3.43 -3.74
CA GLY A 65 -8.78 3.97 -2.50
C GLY A 65 -8.34 2.96 -1.43
N SER A 66 -8.89 1.75 -1.42
CA SER A 66 -8.66 0.78 -0.33
C SER A 66 -7.22 0.25 -0.27
N LYS A 67 -6.58 0.05 -1.42
CA LYS A 67 -5.17 -0.38 -1.48
C LYS A 67 -4.23 0.59 -0.73
N TYR A 68 -4.55 1.88 -0.77
CA TYR A 68 -3.82 2.92 -0.03
C TYR A 68 -4.15 2.93 1.46
N ILE A 69 -5.41 2.66 1.82
CA ILE A 69 -5.80 2.46 3.23
C ILE A 69 -5.05 1.25 3.81
N MET A 70 -4.96 0.15 3.05
CA MET A 70 -4.22 -1.05 3.47
C MET A 70 -2.74 -0.76 3.69
N LEU A 71 -2.10 0.00 2.80
CA LEU A 71 -0.72 0.47 3.00
C LEU A 71 -0.57 1.30 4.29
N ILE A 72 -1.48 2.24 4.53
CA ILE A 72 -1.47 3.05 5.76
C ILE A 72 -1.58 2.16 7.01
N LEU A 73 -2.48 1.18 7.00
CA LEU A 73 -2.71 0.29 8.15
C LEU A 73 -1.54 -0.67 8.38
N LEU A 74 -0.92 -1.16 7.30
CA LEU A 74 0.18 -2.12 7.35
C LEU A 74 1.55 -1.44 7.44
N GLU A 75 1.60 -0.11 7.52
CA GLU A 75 2.85 0.65 7.60
C GLU A 75 3.70 0.24 8.81
N VAL A 76 3.09 -0.09 9.95
CA VAL A 76 3.81 -0.66 11.12
C VAL A 76 4.67 -1.86 10.71
N VAL A 77 4.10 -2.75 9.90
CA VAL A 77 4.76 -3.96 9.44
C VAL A 77 5.80 -3.61 8.39
N VAL A 78 5.43 -2.83 7.39
CA VAL A 78 6.33 -2.40 6.30
C VAL A 78 7.58 -1.71 6.85
N PHE A 79 7.40 -0.75 7.78
CA PHE A 79 8.48 -0.04 8.45
C PHE A 79 9.43 -0.98 9.20
N HIS A 80 8.88 -1.95 9.95
CA HIS A 80 9.68 -2.93 10.67
C HIS A 80 10.51 -3.81 9.73
N PHE A 81 9.88 -4.36 8.68
CA PHE A 81 10.56 -5.23 7.71
C PHE A 81 11.60 -4.47 6.89
N ALA A 82 11.31 -3.24 6.46
CA ALA A 82 12.25 -2.41 5.71
C ALA A 82 13.51 -2.13 6.54
N ARG A 83 13.34 -1.70 7.80
CA ARG A 83 14.46 -1.43 8.71
C ARG A 83 15.26 -2.67 9.02
N ARG A 84 14.60 -3.79 9.34
CA ARG A 84 15.29 -5.06 9.61
C ARG A 84 16.08 -5.55 8.39
N THR A 85 15.53 -5.35 7.19
CA THR A 85 16.22 -5.70 5.95
C THR A 85 17.45 -4.81 5.75
N LEU A 86 17.34 -3.50 5.96
CA LEU A 86 18.48 -2.58 5.84
C LEU A 86 19.56 -2.82 6.90
N GLU A 87 19.19 -3.16 8.13
CA GLU A 87 20.12 -3.56 9.19
C GLU A 87 20.96 -4.78 8.75
N ILE A 88 20.31 -5.79 8.16
CA ILE A 88 20.99 -6.98 7.63
C ILE A 88 21.89 -6.63 6.43
N LEU A 89 21.43 -5.75 5.53
CA LEU A 89 22.17 -5.39 4.32
C LEU A 89 23.38 -4.48 4.60
N THR A 90 23.25 -3.57 5.56
CA THR A 90 24.29 -2.57 5.89
C THR A 90 25.22 -3.03 7.01
N GLY A 91 24.78 -3.97 7.86
CA GLY A 91 25.49 -4.36 9.09
C GLY A 91 25.39 -3.32 10.21
N ASN A 92 24.67 -2.21 9.99
CA ASN A 92 24.48 -1.14 10.97
C ASN A 92 23.15 -1.34 11.72
N GLU A 93 23.18 -1.22 13.05
CA GLU A 93 21.96 -1.32 13.86
C GLU A 93 20.93 -0.26 13.44
N ALA A 94 19.72 -0.71 13.09
CA ALA A 94 18.59 0.17 12.84
C ALA A 94 18.05 0.71 14.18
N LYS A 95 18.69 1.75 14.72
CA LYS A 95 18.21 2.43 15.93
C LYS A 95 16.90 3.14 15.61
N ALA A 96 15.82 2.58 16.14
CA ALA A 96 14.46 2.97 15.82
C ALA A 96 13.71 3.43 17.09
N GLY A 97 13.37 4.72 17.15
CA GLY A 97 12.50 5.24 18.19
C GLY A 97 11.02 5.18 17.82
N TRP A 98 10.14 5.28 18.82
CA TRP A 98 8.69 5.47 18.60
C TRP A 98 8.40 6.70 17.73
N LYS A 99 9.19 7.77 17.88
CA LYS A 99 9.06 9.00 17.07
C LYS A 99 9.28 8.73 15.58
N ASP A 100 10.30 7.96 15.22
CA ASP A 100 10.60 7.63 13.82
C ASP A 100 9.44 6.88 13.18
N PHE A 101 8.83 5.95 13.92
CA PHE A 101 7.65 5.23 13.45
C PHE A 101 6.46 6.18 13.21
N VAL A 102 6.21 7.11 14.13
CA VAL A 102 5.13 8.10 13.96
C VAL A 102 5.39 9.00 12.76
N ASP A 103 6.64 9.42 12.55
CA ASP A 103 7.02 10.24 11.39
C ASP A 103 6.82 9.47 10.07
N ALA A 104 7.18 8.18 10.04
CA ALA A 104 6.90 7.28 8.92
C ALA A 104 5.41 7.07 8.67
N GLN A 105 4.62 6.84 9.71
CA GLN A 105 3.17 6.71 9.58
C GLN A 105 2.53 7.99 9.00
N ILE A 106 2.98 9.17 9.43
CA ILE A 106 2.50 10.46 8.91
C ILE A 106 2.90 10.63 7.44
N ARG A 107 4.13 10.24 7.08
CA ARG A 107 4.59 10.27 5.69
C ARG A 107 3.78 9.32 4.81
N MET A 108 3.58 8.07 5.24
CA MET A 108 2.77 7.09 4.52
C MET A 108 1.36 7.62 4.26
N ILE A 109 0.70 8.24 5.26
CA ILE A 109 -0.61 8.87 5.06
C ILE A 109 -0.58 9.93 3.94
N LYS A 110 0.44 10.80 3.93
CA LYS A 110 0.58 11.85 2.89
C LYS A 110 0.84 11.26 1.51
N VAL A 111 1.72 10.26 1.43
CA VAL A 111 2.11 9.62 0.18
C VAL A 111 0.95 8.81 -0.39
N ALA A 112 0.33 7.96 0.43
CA ALA A 112 -0.84 7.17 0.06
C ALA A 112 -2.00 8.06 -0.41
N PHE A 113 -2.27 9.17 0.28
CA PHE A 113 -3.30 10.13 -0.15
C PHE A 113 -2.94 10.80 -1.49
N ARG A 114 -1.68 11.23 -1.66
CA ARG A 114 -1.20 11.81 -2.93
C ARG A 114 -1.34 10.81 -4.08
N CYS A 115 -0.91 9.57 -3.88
CA CYS A 115 -1.00 8.50 -4.87
C CYS A 115 -2.46 8.23 -5.23
N TRP A 116 -3.33 8.08 -4.24
CA TRP A 116 -4.75 7.85 -4.47
C TRP A 116 -5.41 8.96 -5.31
N VAL A 117 -5.19 10.23 -4.94
CA VAL A 117 -5.77 11.37 -5.65
C VAL A 117 -5.23 11.47 -7.08
N LEU A 118 -3.91 11.35 -7.27
CA LEU A 118 -3.31 11.45 -8.59
C LEU A 118 -3.68 10.26 -9.48
N GLU A 119 -3.72 9.05 -8.93
CA GLU A 119 -4.19 7.87 -9.64
C GLU A 119 -5.64 8.07 -10.12
N MET A 120 -6.53 8.50 -9.22
CA MET A 120 -7.93 8.78 -9.57
C MET A 120 -8.05 9.81 -10.70
N ILE A 121 -7.29 10.91 -10.63
CA ILE A 121 -7.29 11.94 -11.67
C ILE A 121 -6.81 11.35 -13.01
N VAL A 122 -5.69 10.63 -13.01
CA VAL A 122 -5.11 10.05 -14.24
C VAL A 122 -6.05 9.01 -14.84
N LEU A 123 -6.63 8.13 -14.02
CA LEU A 123 -7.60 7.13 -14.50
C LEU A 123 -8.88 7.79 -15.04
N THR A 124 -9.37 8.86 -14.41
CA THR A 124 -10.54 9.60 -14.90
C THR A 124 -10.26 10.24 -16.26
N ILE A 125 -9.09 10.87 -16.41
CA ILE A 125 -8.67 11.43 -17.71
C ILE A 125 -8.56 10.33 -18.76
N LEU A 126 -7.96 9.19 -18.40
CA LEU A 126 -7.83 8.04 -19.28
C LEU A 126 -9.22 7.57 -19.78
N SER A 127 -10.15 7.31 -18.88
CA SER A 127 -11.50 6.85 -19.25
C SER A 127 -12.28 7.87 -20.07
N VAL A 128 -12.12 9.18 -19.82
CA VAL A 128 -12.73 10.23 -20.66
C VAL A 128 -12.15 10.21 -22.08
N VAL A 129 -10.83 10.08 -22.22
CA VAL A 129 -10.17 10.05 -23.54
C VAL A 129 -10.62 8.81 -24.33
N PHE A 130 -10.58 7.62 -23.73
CA PHE A 130 -10.97 6.39 -24.42
C PHE A 130 -12.47 6.35 -24.73
N GLY A 131 -13.33 6.82 -23.81
CA GLY A 131 -14.78 6.94 -24.06
C GLY A 131 -15.15 7.83 -25.24
N ILE A 132 -14.29 8.78 -25.64
CA ILE A 132 -14.46 9.60 -26.86
C ILE A 132 -13.98 8.84 -28.11
N PHE A 133 -12.94 8.01 -27.99
CA PHE A 133 -12.29 7.30 -29.09
C PHE A 133 -12.50 5.78 -28.99
N SER A 134 -13.76 5.32 -29.11
CA SER A 134 -14.19 3.92 -28.87
C SER A 134 -13.44 2.83 -29.64
N ILE A 135 -12.65 3.18 -30.66
CA ILE A 135 -11.81 2.23 -31.42
C ILE A 135 -10.64 1.69 -30.58
N LEU A 136 -10.22 2.40 -29.52
CA LEU A 136 -9.03 2.03 -28.73
C LEU A 136 -9.36 1.50 -27.33
N ASP A 137 -10.63 1.31 -26.98
CA ASP A 137 -11.08 0.93 -25.63
C ASP A 137 -10.41 -0.35 -25.08
N PHE A 138 -9.99 -1.26 -25.95
CA PHE A 138 -9.28 -2.48 -25.54
C PHE A 138 -7.89 -2.22 -24.92
N ILE A 139 -7.29 -1.04 -25.17
CA ILE A 139 -5.98 -0.62 -24.62
C ILE A 139 -6.14 0.02 -23.22
N GLU A 140 -7.28 0.66 -22.95
CA GLU A 140 -7.59 1.32 -21.69
C GLU A 140 -7.24 0.47 -20.45
N PRO A 141 -7.66 -0.80 -20.32
CA PRO A 141 -7.36 -1.60 -19.12
C PRO A 141 -5.86 -1.85 -18.93
N VAL A 142 -5.07 -1.93 -20.01
CA VAL A 142 -3.62 -2.12 -19.93
C VAL A 142 -2.95 -0.84 -19.41
N LEU A 143 -3.38 0.32 -19.89
CA LEU A 143 -2.89 1.61 -19.40
C LEU A 143 -3.35 1.90 -17.97
N ALA A 144 -4.59 1.55 -17.63
CA ALA A 144 -5.10 1.66 -16.27
C ALA A 144 -4.28 0.80 -15.31
N LEU A 145 -3.97 -0.45 -15.68
CA LEU A 145 -3.08 -1.32 -14.89
C LEU A 145 -1.68 -0.71 -14.75
N ALA A 146 -1.13 -0.12 -15.80
CA ALA A 146 0.17 0.54 -15.75
C ALA A 146 0.17 1.74 -14.79
N VAL A 147 -0.86 2.59 -14.85
CA VAL A 147 -1.06 3.73 -13.95
C VAL A 147 -1.18 3.28 -12.50
N GLN A 148 -2.00 2.26 -12.24
CA GLN A 148 -2.18 1.70 -10.89
C GLN A 148 -0.89 1.07 -10.37
N SER A 149 -0.15 0.36 -11.22
CA SER A 149 1.16 -0.21 -10.87
C SER A 149 2.15 0.90 -10.53
N TYR A 150 2.20 1.97 -11.32
CA TYR A 150 3.09 3.09 -11.03
C TYR A 150 2.85 3.69 -9.64
N PHE A 151 1.61 4.08 -9.32
CA PHE A 151 1.32 4.76 -8.07
C PHE A 151 1.45 3.84 -6.84
N LEU A 152 1.06 2.58 -6.98
CA LEU A 152 1.23 1.58 -5.92
C LEU A 152 2.72 1.28 -5.69
N GLY A 153 3.49 1.11 -6.77
CA GLY A 153 4.93 0.89 -6.71
C GLY A 153 5.69 2.09 -6.17
N PHE A 154 5.26 3.30 -6.49
CA PHE A 154 5.86 4.52 -5.97
C PHE A 154 5.70 4.60 -4.45
N ALA A 155 4.54 4.26 -3.89
CA ALA A 155 4.35 4.22 -2.45
C ALA A 155 5.31 3.22 -1.76
N VAL A 156 5.58 2.07 -2.38
CA VAL A 156 6.55 1.08 -1.88
C VAL A 156 7.99 1.61 -1.95
N VAL A 157 8.38 2.23 -3.07
CA VAL A 157 9.72 2.82 -3.24
C VAL A 157 9.93 4.02 -2.31
N ASP A 158 8.89 4.79 -2.04
CA ASP A 158 8.96 5.92 -1.10
C ASP A 158 9.34 5.47 0.31
N ASN A 159 8.85 4.32 0.77
CA ASN A 159 9.22 3.74 2.07
C ASN A 159 10.71 3.39 2.16
N TYR A 160 11.33 2.97 1.06
CA TYR A 160 12.78 2.79 1.02
C TYR A 160 13.51 4.14 1.09
N ASN A 161 13.11 5.09 0.24
CA ASN A 161 13.71 6.42 0.17
C ASN A 161 13.63 7.16 1.51
N GLU A 162 12.56 6.91 2.29
CA GLU A 162 12.41 7.43 3.64
C GLU A 162 13.55 7.04 4.58
N GLN A 163 14.02 5.79 4.52
CA GLN A 163 15.09 5.31 5.41
C GLN A 163 16.42 6.04 5.18
N PHE A 164 16.55 6.71 4.03
CA PHE A 164 17.68 7.55 3.66
C PHE A 164 17.39 9.06 3.80
N GLY A 165 16.23 9.43 4.36
CA GLY A 165 15.91 10.82 4.71
C GLY A 165 15.43 11.69 3.56
N LEU A 166 15.14 11.11 2.39
CA LEU A 166 14.61 11.87 1.25
C LEU A 166 13.23 12.43 1.60
N SER A 167 12.99 13.70 1.28
CA SER A 167 11.64 14.28 1.30
C SER A 167 10.75 13.62 0.25
N ILE A 168 9.42 13.75 0.40
CA ILE A 168 8.46 13.20 -0.58
C ILE A 168 8.72 13.76 -1.99
N LYS A 169 9.15 15.03 -2.10
CA LYS A 169 9.46 15.64 -3.40
C LYS A 169 10.71 15.01 -4.04
N GLU A 170 11.76 14.82 -3.26
CA GLU A 170 12.99 14.14 -3.72
C GLU A 170 12.69 12.68 -4.07
N SER A 171 11.88 12.00 -3.27
CA SER A 171 11.46 10.63 -3.53
C SER A 171 10.71 10.47 -4.85
N VAL A 172 9.82 11.42 -5.20
CA VAL A 172 9.16 11.43 -6.52
C VAL A 172 10.20 11.55 -7.63
N ALA A 173 11.12 12.51 -7.53
CA ALA A 173 12.16 12.71 -8.54
C ALA A 173 13.09 11.49 -8.66
N TYR A 174 13.44 10.88 -7.54
CA TYR A 174 14.30 9.70 -7.47
C TYR A 174 13.62 8.46 -8.06
N ALA A 175 12.32 8.27 -7.79
CA ALA A 175 11.55 7.15 -8.33
C ALA A 175 11.50 7.12 -9.87
N TRP A 176 11.54 8.28 -10.53
CA TRP A 176 11.61 8.37 -12.00
C TRP A 176 12.89 7.76 -12.59
N GLN A 177 13.99 7.74 -11.83
CA GLN A 177 15.25 7.12 -12.27
C GLN A 177 15.17 5.58 -12.24
N TYR A 178 14.25 5.02 -11.44
CA TYR A 178 14.05 3.59 -11.27
C TYR A 178 12.64 3.17 -11.69
N LEU A 179 12.10 3.79 -12.74
CA LEU A 179 10.72 3.56 -13.18
C LEU A 179 10.39 2.08 -13.42
N GLY A 180 11.35 1.30 -13.95
CA GLY A 180 11.18 -0.15 -14.10
C GLY A 180 10.96 -0.88 -12.78
N VAL A 181 11.70 -0.50 -11.72
CA VAL A 181 11.54 -1.06 -10.37
C VAL A 181 10.18 -0.66 -9.78
N VAL A 182 9.82 0.62 -9.92
CA VAL A 182 8.52 1.15 -9.49
C VAL A 182 7.38 0.36 -10.14
N MET A 183 7.39 0.22 -11.46
CA MET A 183 6.35 -0.51 -12.21
C MET A 183 6.30 -1.99 -11.81
N ALA A 184 7.45 -2.66 -11.67
CA ALA A 184 7.52 -4.08 -11.34
C ALA A 184 7.03 -4.36 -9.91
N LEU A 185 7.46 -3.58 -8.92
CA LEU A 185 7.00 -3.71 -7.54
C LEU A 185 5.51 -3.39 -7.40
N GLY A 186 5.05 -2.37 -8.11
CA GLY A 186 3.64 -2.01 -8.13
C GLY A 186 2.76 -3.09 -8.76
N LEU A 187 3.18 -3.67 -9.88
CA LEU A 187 2.48 -4.79 -10.51
C LEU A 187 2.48 -6.02 -9.60
N PHE A 188 3.62 -6.36 -9.00
CA PHE A 188 3.73 -7.44 -8.02
C PHE A 188 2.75 -7.23 -6.86
N PHE A 189 2.76 -6.03 -6.28
CA PHE A 189 1.91 -5.75 -5.12
C PHE A 189 0.42 -5.73 -5.52
N TYR A 190 0.09 -5.21 -6.71
CA TYR A 190 -1.27 -5.31 -7.27
C TYR A 190 -1.73 -6.77 -7.40
N ILE A 191 -0.87 -7.66 -7.93
CA ILE A 191 -1.17 -9.10 -8.05
C ILE A 191 -1.32 -9.74 -6.67
N MET A 192 -0.49 -9.38 -5.69
CA MET A 192 -0.65 -9.89 -4.32
C MET A 192 -1.99 -9.49 -3.73
N LEU A 193 -2.47 -8.27 -3.97
CA LEU A 193 -3.81 -7.87 -3.51
C LEU A 193 -4.94 -8.71 -4.12
N LEU A 194 -4.72 -9.42 -5.24
CA LEU A 194 -5.73 -10.31 -5.86
C LEU A 194 -5.97 -11.56 -5.03
N ILE A 195 -5.04 -11.89 -4.13
CA ILE A 195 -5.15 -13.02 -3.22
C ILE A 195 -5.70 -12.51 -1.88
N PRO A 196 -7.01 -12.69 -1.60
CA PRO A 196 -7.62 -12.15 -0.39
C PRO A 196 -6.98 -12.75 0.87
N PHE A 197 -6.96 -11.97 1.95
CA PHE A 197 -6.38 -12.29 3.26
C PHE A 197 -4.86 -12.48 3.27
N ILE A 198 -4.36 -13.46 2.53
CA ILE A 198 -2.93 -13.81 2.51
C ILE A 198 -2.14 -12.74 1.78
N GLY A 199 -2.53 -12.44 0.54
CA GLY A 199 -1.78 -11.50 -0.28
C GLY A 199 -1.88 -10.05 0.21
N THR A 200 -2.96 -9.70 0.91
CA THR A 200 -3.10 -8.39 1.56
C THR A 200 -2.12 -8.17 2.71
N VAL A 201 -1.73 -9.22 3.43
CA VAL A 201 -0.79 -9.11 4.56
C VAL A 201 0.63 -9.44 4.09
N ALA A 202 0.80 -10.53 3.34
CA ALA A 202 2.11 -10.95 2.83
C ALA A 202 2.64 -10.00 1.76
N GLY A 203 1.78 -9.42 0.92
CA GLY A 203 2.16 -8.52 -0.16
C GLY A 203 3.01 -7.33 0.30
N PRO A 204 2.53 -6.52 1.27
CA PRO A 204 3.31 -5.40 1.81
C PRO A 204 4.62 -5.83 2.46
N CYS A 205 4.64 -6.95 3.21
CA CYS A 205 5.86 -7.48 3.81
C CYS A 205 6.91 -7.86 2.76
N ILE A 206 6.49 -8.61 1.74
CA ILE A 206 7.37 -9.05 0.65
C ILE A 206 7.84 -7.83 -0.15
N ALA A 207 6.94 -6.90 -0.46
CA ALA A 207 7.25 -5.67 -1.18
C ALA A 207 8.28 -4.81 -0.42
N ALA A 208 8.14 -4.70 0.91
CA ALA A 208 9.07 -3.97 1.78
C ALA A 208 10.49 -4.58 1.76
N VAL A 209 10.59 -5.90 1.89
CA VAL A 209 11.89 -6.60 1.81
C VAL A 209 12.48 -6.49 0.40
N ALA A 210 11.67 -6.72 -0.63
CA ALA A 210 12.09 -6.70 -2.01
C ALA A 210 12.61 -5.32 -2.43
N VAL A 211 11.89 -4.24 -2.09
CA VAL A 211 12.32 -2.88 -2.43
C VAL A 211 13.64 -2.54 -1.76
N CYS A 212 13.82 -2.91 -0.48
CA CYS A 212 15.09 -2.72 0.21
C CYS A 212 16.24 -3.44 -0.48
N ILE A 213 16.09 -4.72 -0.83
CA ILE A 213 17.16 -5.48 -1.50
C ILE A 213 17.45 -4.92 -2.90
N ILE A 214 16.42 -4.65 -3.70
CA ILE A 214 16.57 -4.20 -5.08
C ILE A 214 17.19 -2.80 -5.12
N MET A 215 16.63 -1.86 -4.35
CA MET A 215 17.14 -0.49 -4.32
C MET A 215 18.49 -0.39 -3.62
N TYR A 216 18.80 -1.25 -2.66
CA TYR A 216 20.16 -1.31 -2.11
C TYR A 216 21.19 -1.72 -3.18
N LYS A 217 20.84 -2.65 -4.09
CA LYS A 217 21.75 -3.09 -5.16
C LYS A 217 21.87 -2.09 -6.31
N LEU A 218 20.77 -1.45 -6.68
CA LEU A 218 20.69 -0.63 -7.88
C LEU A 218 20.92 0.87 -7.61
N SER A 219 20.70 1.30 -6.38
CA SER A 219 20.62 2.71 -6.04
C SER A 219 21.79 3.15 -5.17
N ASP A 220 22.18 4.42 -5.26
CA ASP A 220 23.37 4.96 -4.61
C ASP A 220 23.10 5.55 -3.22
N LEU A 221 21.84 5.59 -2.78
CA LEU A 221 21.43 6.19 -1.50
C LEU A 221 22.19 5.64 -0.29
N HIS A 222 22.46 4.34 -0.26
CA HIS A 222 23.23 3.72 0.81
C HIS A 222 24.71 4.19 0.79
N THR A 223 25.29 4.35 -0.39
CA THR A 223 26.66 4.87 -0.54
C THR A 223 26.77 6.36 -0.20
N MET A 224 25.70 7.14 -0.34
CA MET A 224 25.69 8.55 0.04
C MET A 224 25.76 8.75 1.56
N LYS A 225 25.21 7.79 2.32
CA LYS A 225 25.18 7.83 3.79
C LYS A 225 26.50 7.35 4.42
N ASP A 226 27.25 6.50 3.70
CA ASP A 226 28.54 5.94 4.10
C ASP A 226 29.75 6.75 3.61
N LYS A 227 29.55 7.82 2.82
CA LYS A 227 30.62 8.78 2.57
C LYS A 227 30.92 9.52 3.88
N PRO A 228 32.18 9.57 4.36
CA PRO A 228 32.53 10.53 5.39
C PRO A 228 32.09 11.90 4.86
N ALA A 229 31.48 12.72 5.73
CA ALA A 229 31.18 14.10 5.38
C ALA A 229 32.45 14.70 4.79
N VAL A 230 32.45 14.97 3.49
CA VAL A 230 33.56 15.70 2.87
C VAL A 230 33.55 17.03 3.57
N ASP A 231 34.60 17.28 4.34
CA ASP A 231 34.78 18.53 5.05
C ASP A 231 34.82 19.63 3.99
N LEU A 232 33.74 20.40 3.88
CA LEU A 232 33.65 21.49 2.92
C LEU A 232 34.63 22.63 3.24
N GLU A 233 35.44 22.48 4.29
CA GLU A 233 36.60 23.33 4.60
C GLU A 233 37.86 23.00 3.79
N GLU A 234 37.93 21.87 3.06
CA GLU A 234 39.08 21.55 2.18
C GLU A 234 38.95 22.11 0.74
N ILE A 235 37.90 22.87 0.43
CA ILE A 235 37.70 23.53 -0.88
C ILE A 235 37.58 25.07 -0.73
N VAL A 236 38.29 25.66 0.23
CA VAL A 236 38.52 27.12 0.28
C VAL A 236 39.99 27.42 0.55
#